data_AF-A0A1V4GPN5-F1
#
_entry.id   AF-A0A1V4GPN5-F1
#
_cell.length_a   1.000
_cell.length_b   1.000
_cell.length_c   1.000
_cell.angle_alpha   90.00
_cell.angle_beta   90.00
_cell.angle_gamma   90.00
#
_symmetry.space_group_name_H-M   'P 1'
#
loop_
_entity.id
_entity.type
_entity.pdbx_description
1 polymer ?
#
loop_
_entity_poly.entity_id
_entity_poly.type
_entity_poly.pdbx_seq_one_letter_code
_entity_poly.pdbx_strand_id
1 'polypeptide(L)' 'MSIHHIHDFDVLNQLNAKFENLVIQETADGIPTVWVDKAQVLDLLLYLRKLPKPFVMLVDLFALKSR' A
#
# COMPACT_ATOMS: atom_id res chain seq x y z
N MET A 1 -12.18 12.78 -16.34
CA MET A 1 -12.76 12.47 -15.02
C MET A 1 -11.57 12.38 -14.07
N SER A 2 -11.27 13.46 -13.36
CA SER A 2 -10.04 13.56 -12.56
C SER A 2 -10.27 12.89 -11.21
N ILE A 3 -9.76 11.67 -11.05
CA ILE A 3 -9.83 10.96 -9.77
C ILE A 3 -8.70 11.54 -8.90
N HIS A 4 -8.95 12.70 -8.30
CA HIS A 4 -8.01 13.29 -7.36
C HIS A 4 -8.10 12.51 -6.04
N HIS A 5 -7.23 11.51 -5.90
CA HIS A 5 -7.01 10.72 -4.69
C HIS A 5 -6.24 11.55 -3.62
N ILE A 6 -6.82 12.66 -3.18
CA ILE A 6 -6.25 13.52 -2.12
C ILE A 6 -6.10 12.76 -0.79
N HIS A 7 -6.88 11.69 -0.59
CA HIS A 7 -6.81 10.85 0.61
C HIS A 7 -5.65 9.84 0.62
N ASP A 8 -5.06 9.51 -0.53
CA ASP A 8 -4.09 8.41 -0.62
C ASP A 8 -2.69 8.86 -0.18
N PHE A 9 -2.37 10.15 -0.35
CA PHE A 9 -1.14 10.74 0.16
C PHE A 9 -1.03 10.64 1.69
N ASP A 10 -2.14 10.75 2.42
CA ASP A 10 -2.13 10.65 3.88
C ASP A 10 -1.81 9.22 4.34
N VAL A 11 -2.37 8.21 3.67
CA VAL A 11 -2.06 6.79 3.95
C VAL A 11 -0.60 6.49 3.63
N LEU A 12 -0.09 6.96 2.49
CA LEU A 12 1.32 6.78 2.12
C LEU A 12 2.27 7.44 3.12
N ASN A 13 1.94 8.64 3.63
CA ASN A 13 2.72 9.30 4.68
C ASN A 13 2.71 8.50 6.00
N GLN A 14 1.54 7.97 6.39
CA GLN A 14 1.42 7.13 7.58
C GLN A 14 2.21 5.82 7.45
N LEU A 15 2.23 5.22 6.25
CA LEU A 15 3.02 4.03 5.96
C LEU A 15 4.52 4.33 6.06
N ASN A 16 5.00 5.41 5.43
CA ASN A 16 6.41 5.83 5.50
C ASN A 16 6.85 6.21 6.92
N ALA A 17 5.95 6.72 7.76
CA ALA A 17 6.27 7.04 9.15
C ALA A 17 6.36 5.80 10.05
N LYS A 18 5.72 4.69 9.67
CA LYS A 18 5.60 3.48 10.50
C LYS A 18 6.50 2.33 10.05
N PHE A 19 6.70 2.17 8.75
CA PHE A 19 7.48 1.09 8.17
C PHE A 19 8.72 1.66 7.51
N GLU A 20 9.83 0.93 7.66
CA GLU A 20 11.11 1.30 7.08
C GLU A 20 11.25 0.71 5.67
N ASN A 21 12.05 1.36 4.81
CA ASN A 21 12.44 0.86 3.49
C ASN A 21 11.27 0.61 2.51
N LEU A 22 10.17 1.33 2.66
CA LEU A 22 9.11 1.32 1.66
C LEU A 22 9.57 2.04 0.38
N VAL A 23 9.23 1.47 -0.77
CA VAL A 23 9.38 2.15 -2.06
C VAL A 23 7.99 2.35 -2.65
N ILE A 24 7.64 3.59 -2.93
CA ILE A 24 6.36 3.95 -3.54
C ILE A 24 6.59 4.15 -5.05
N GLN A 25 5.82 3.44 -5.86
CA GLN A 25 5.83 3.54 -7.30
C GLN A 25 4.47 4.05 -7.78
N GLU A 26 4.47 5.18 -8.49
CA GLU A 26 3.30 5.64 -9.21
C GLU A 26 3.03 4.75 -10.43
N THR A 27 1.76 4.55 -10.73
CA THR A 27 1.27 3.69 -11.81
C THR A 27 0.36 4.49 -12.74
N ALA A 28 0.20 4.01 -13.98
CA ALA A 28 -0.59 4.71 -14.99
C ALA A 28 -2.11 4.75 -14.68
N ASP A 29 -2.60 3.88 -13.81
CA ASP A 29 -3.99 3.85 -13.34
C ASP A 29 -4.24 4.75 -12.12
N GLY A 30 -3.20 5.38 -11.58
CA GLY A 30 -3.29 6.25 -10.41
C GLY A 30 -3.35 5.52 -9.07
N ILE A 31 -3.10 4.21 -9.03
CA ILE A 31 -3.09 3.40 -7.80
C ILE A 31 -1.65 3.07 -7.40
N PRO A 32 -1.05 3.78 -6.42
CA PRO A 32 0.36 3.61 -6.10
C PRO A 32 0.68 2.18 -5.62
N THR A 33 1.76 1.61 -6.16
CA THR A 33 2.31 0.33 -5.71
C THR A 33 3.31 0.59 -4.58
N VAL A 34 3.09 -0.04 -3.43
CA VAL A 34 4.03 0.01 -2.28
C VAL A 34 4.82 -1.29 -2.24
N TRP A 35 6.12 -1.18 -2.44
CA TRP A 35 7.07 -2.28 -2.24
C TRP A 35 7.52 -2.28 -0.78
N VAL A 36 7.51 -3.46 -0.17
CA VAL A 36 7.82 -3.67 1.26
C VAL A 36 8.68 -4.92 1.41
N ASP A 37 9.51 -4.98 2.44
CA ASP A 37 10.23 -6.20 2.80
C ASP A 37 9.25 -7.33 3.12
N LYS A 38 9.56 -8.55 2.66
CA LYS A 38 8.77 -9.76 2.92
C LYS A 38 8.45 -9.93 4.41
N ALA A 39 9.39 -9.61 5.30
CA ALA A 39 9.22 -9.74 6.75
C ALA A 39 8.12 -8.82 7.30
N GLN A 40 7.85 -7.69 6.64
CA GLN A 40 6.93 -6.65 7.10
C GLN A 40 5.55 -6.71 6.41
N VAL A 41 5.38 -7.54 5.37
CA VAL A 41 4.12 -7.63 4.59
C VAL A 41 2.91 -7.88 5.48
N LEU A 42 2.99 -8.85 6.40
CA LEU A 42 1.86 -9.20 7.26
C LEU A 42 1.47 -8.05 8.18
N ASP A 43 2.46 -7.40 8.82
CA ASP A 43 2.23 -6.29 9.73
C ASP A 43 1.64 -5.07 8.99
N LEU A 44 2.09 -4.82 7.77
CA LEU A 44 1.55 -3.77 6.91
C LEU A 44 0.08 -4.04 6.57
N LEU A 45 -0.26 -5.25 6.13
CA LEU A 45 -1.65 -5.62 5.83
C LEU A 45 -2.55 -5.51 7.06
N LEU A 46 -2.08 -5.94 8.23
CA LEU A 46 -2.82 -5.82 9.49
C LEU A 46 -2.96 -4.36 9.94
N TYR A 47 -1.98 -3.51 9.64
CA TYR A 47 -2.06 -2.08 9.92
C TYR A 47 -3.09 -1.38 9.04
N LEU A 48 -3.12 -1.66 7.73
CA LEU A 48 -4.09 -1.09 6.79
C LEU A 48 -5.54 -1.37 7.22
N ARG A 49 -5.79 -2.52 7.86
CA ARG A 49 -7.10 -2.88 8.43
C ARG A 49 -7.50 -2.07 9.67
N LYS A 50 -6.57 -1.39 10.33
CA LYS A 50 -6.79 -0.62 11.57
C LYS A 50 -6.90 0.90 11.31
N LEU A 51 -6.69 1.35 10.08
CA LEU A 51 -6.80 2.76 9.72
C LEU A 51 -8.24 3.27 9.89
N PRO A 52 -8.44 4.59 10.11
CA PRO A 52 -9.77 5.19 10.26
C PRO A 52 -10.72 4.89 9.08
N LYS A 53 -10.15 4.75 7.87
CA LYS A 53 -10.81 4.19 6.69
C LYS A 53 -10.12 2.88 6.34
N PRO A 54 -10.58 1.74 6.86
CA PRO A 54 -9.84 0.49 6.77
C PRO A 54 -9.91 -0.13 5.38
N PHE A 55 -8.81 -0.74 4.95
CA PHE A 55 -8.76 -1.58 3.75
C PHE A 55 -9.33 -2.97 4.10
N VAL A 56 -10.64 -3.15 3.92
CA VAL A 56 -11.37 -4.35 4.38
C VAL A 56 -11.37 -5.51 3.38
N MET A 57 -11.02 -5.24 2.11
CA MET A 57 -11.07 -6.23 1.03
C MET A 57 -9.70 -6.37 0.38
N LEU A 58 -9.21 -7.62 0.31
CA LEU A 58 -8.09 -8.00 -0.54
C LEU A 58 -8.69 -8.38 -1.90
N VAL A 59 -8.44 -7.56 -2.92
CA VAL A 59 -9.00 -7.76 -4.27
C VAL A 59 -8.39 -8.99 -4.93
N ASP A 60 -7.06 -9.10 -4.88
CA ASP A 60 -6.33 -10.21 -5.47
C ASP A 60 -5.02 -10.46 -4.70
N LEU A 61 -4.51 -11.69 -4.76
CA LEU A 61 -3.21 -12.10 -4.25
C LEU A 61 -2.55 -13.03 -5.26
N PHE A 62 -1.47 -12.54 -5.86
CA PHE A 62 -0.67 -13.31 -6.80
C PHE A 62 0.76 -13.46 -6.30
N ALA A 63 1.37 -14.59 -6.65
CA ALA A 63 2.78 -14.86 -6.41
C ALA A 63 3.49 -14.99 -7.76
N LEU A 64 4.50 -14.15 -7.99
CA LEU A 64 5.36 -14.25 -9.16
C LEU A 64 6.65 -14.94 -8.76
N LYS A 65 7.05 -15.94 -9.54
CA LYS A 65 8.38 -16.55 -9.41
C LYS A 65 9.34 -15.81 -10.33
N SER A 66 10.30 -15.09 -9.76
CA SER A 66 11.46 -14.62 -10.53
C SER A 66 12.36 -15.80 -10.88
N ARG A 67 13.03 -15.70 -12.04
CA ARG A 67 13.80 -16.78 -12.66
C ARG A 67 15.19 -16.90 -12.08
#